data_AF-A0A4Y8K7P2-F1
#
_entry.id   AF-A0A4Y8K7P2-F1
#
_cell.length_a   1.000
_cell.length_b   1.000
_cell.length_c   1.000
_cell.angle_alpha   90.00
_cell.angle_beta   90.00
_cell.angle_gamma   90.00
#
_symmetry.space_group_name_H-M   'P 1'
#
loop_
_entity.id
_entity.type
_entity.pdbx_description
1 polymer ?
#
loop_
_entity_poly.entity_id
_entity_poly.type
_entity_poly.pdbx_seq_one_letter_code
_entity_poly.pdbx_strand_id
1 'polypeptide(L)'
;MIDMVSVSVQMTAVDMWKLESIAERRGMTLADFLFRSALAVCGAGAPVGAESIVIFHRAGMKVSEIARRLDMTNLAVKDRLHRLGLKPNSNTKRKETRK
;
A
#
# COMPACT_ATOMS: atom_id res chain seq x y z
N MET A 1 18.26 3.19 -10.82
CA MET A 1 16.99 2.90 -11.52
C MET A 1 16.43 1.67 -10.85
N ILE A 2 15.23 1.72 -10.26
CA ILE A 2 14.58 0.52 -9.72
C ILE A 2 13.43 0.22 -10.65
N ASP A 3 13.46 -0.94 -11.29
CA ASP A 3 12.43 -1.41 -12.19
C ASP A 3 11.10 -1.58 -11.45
N MET A 4 10.06 -0.93 -11.97
CA MET A 4 8.70 -1.15 -11.53
C MET A 4 8.24 -2.49 -12.09
N VAL A 5 8.12 -3.52 -11.24
CA VAL A 5 7.66 -4.84 -11.65
C VAL A 5 6.13 -4.85 -11.64
N SER A 6 5.54 -4.86 -12.84
CA SER A 6 4.11 -5.09 -13.03
C SER A 6 3.83 -6.57 -13.28
N VAL A 7 2.86 -7.14 -12.57
CA VAL A 7 2.37 -8.51 -12.81
C VAL A 7 0.95 -8.43 -13.36
N SER A 8 0.71 -9.06 -14.50
CA SER A 8 -0.63 -9.19 -15.09
C SER A 8 -1.17 -10.58 -14.81
N VAL A 9 -2.40 -10.67 -14.29
CA VAL A 9 -3.07 -11.94 -14.00
C VAL A 9 -4.32 -12.03 -14.85
N GLN A 10 -4.43 -13.10 -15.64
CA GLN A 10 -5.62 -13.41 -16.43
C GLN A 10 -6.59 -14.23 -15.58
N MET A 11 -7.85 -13.81 -15.51
CA MET A 11 -8.91 -14.52 -14.78
C MET A 11 -10.26 -14.24 -15.42
N THR A 12 -11.24 -15.08 -15.12
CA THR A 12 -12.61 -14.88 -15.62
C THR A 12 -13.26 -13.67 -14.96
N ALA A 13 -14.26 -13.07 -15.62
CA ALA A 13 -15.05 -11.98 -15.04
C ALA A 13 -15.76 -12.41 -13.72
N VAL A 14 -16.15 -13.68 -13.64
CA VAL A 14 -16.79 -14.24 -12.44
C VAL A 14 -15.82 -14.30 -11.26
N ASP A 15 -14.58 -14.73 -11.50
CA ASP A 15 -13.57 -14.81 -10.43
C ASP A 15 -13.13 -13.42 -9.99
N MET A 16 -12.99 -12.49 -10.95
CA MET A 16 -12.69 -11.08 -10.67
C MET A 16 -13.75 -10.47 -9.75
N TRP A 17 -15.03 -10.61 -10.09
CA TRP A 17 -16.13 -10.10 -9.28
C TRP A 17 -16.19 -10.69 -7.87
N LYS A 18 -15.92 -12.00 -7.73
CA LYS A 18 -15.83 -12.66 -6.41
C LYS A 18 -14.72 -12.06 -5.56
N LEU A 19 -13.54 -11.87 -6.15
CA LEU A 19 -12.38 -11.33 -5.46
C LEU A 19 -12.58 -9.86 -5.08
N GLU A 20 -13.20 -9.06 -5.95
CA GLU A 20 -13.58 -7.67 -5.64
C GLU A 20 -14.55 -7.62 -4.46
N SER A 21 -15.60 -8.45 -4.48
CA SER A 21 -16.57 -8.53 -3.39
C SER A 21 -15.92 -8.89 -2.05
N ILE A 22 -14.92 -9.79 -2.06
CA ILE A 22 -14.17 -10.15 -0.85
C ILE A 22 -13.28 -8.99 -0.38
N ALA A 23 -12.62 -8.31 -1.32
CA ALA A 23 -11.78 -7.15 -1.01
C ALA A 23 -12.61 -6.01 -0.40
N GLU A 24 -13.78 -5.72 -0.98
CA GLU A 24 -14.72 -4.70 -0.49
C GLU A 24 -15.25 -5.01 0.90
N ARG A 25 -15.66 -6.26 1.16
CA ARG A 25 -16.07 -6.71 2.51
C ARG A 25 -14.98 -6.51 3.56
N ARG A 26 -13.72 -6.47 3.14
CA ARG A 26 -12.55 -6.22 3.98
C ARG A 26 -12.08 -4.76 3.95
N GLY A 27 -12.81 -3.86 3.28
CA GLY A 27 -12.48 -2.44 3.18
C GLY A 27 -11.20 -2.13 2.38
N MET A 28 -10.83 -2.99 1.44
CA MET A 28 -9.58 -2.87 0.67
C MET A 28 -9.83 -2.95 -0.85
N THR A 29 -8.85 -2.48 -1.63
CA THR A 29 -8.89 -2.57 -3.09
C THR A 29 -8.52 -3.98 -3.56
N LEU A 30 -9.02 -4.44 -4.70
CA LEU A 30 -8.67 -5.75 -5.27
C LEU A 30 -7.15 -5.97 -5.37
N ALA A 31 -6.41 -4.96 -5.85
CA ALA A 31 -4.96 -5.01 -5.93
C ALA A 31 -4.29 -5.25 -4.56
N ASP A 32 -4.84 -4.68 -3.48
CA ASP A 32 -4.31 -4.90 -2.12
C ASP A 32 -4.53 -6.33 -1.67
N PHE A 33 -5.75 -6.80 -1.94
CA PHE A 33 -6.19 -8.11 -1.53
C PHE A 33 -5.35 -9.18 -2.22
N LEU A 34 -5.13 -9.04 -3.53
CA LEU A 34 -4.29 -9.96 -4.32
C LEU A 34 -2.84 -9.92 -3.85
N PHE A 35 -2.28 -8.73 -3.65
CA PHE A 35 -0.91 -8.60 -3.18
C PHE A 35 -0.72 -9.25 -1.79
N ARG A 36 -1.61 -8.96 -0.84
CA ARG A 36 -1.58 -9.56 0.51
C ARG A 36 -1.81 -11.06 0.50
N SER A 37 -2.71 -11.55 -0.35
CA SER A 37 -3.00 -12.98 -0.48
C SER A 37 -1.83 -13.72 -1.11
N ALA A 38 -1.19 -13.17 -2.14
CA ALA A 38 0.01 -13.73 -2.74
C ALA A 38 1.14 -13.84 -1.71
N LEU A 39 1.38 -12.78 -0.92
CA LEU A 39 2.37 -12.80 0.15
C LEU A 39 2.03 -13.84 1.23
N ALA A 40 0.76 -13.95 1.62
CA ALA A 40 0.33 -14.94 2.60
C ALA A 40 0.55 -16.38 2.11
N VAL A 41 0.25 -16.67 0.84
CA VAL A 41 0.47 -18.00 0.22
C VAL A 41 1.96 -18.33 0.13
N CYS A 42 2.83 -17.34 -0.14
CA CYS A 42 4.27 -17.53 -0.17
C CYS A 42 4.91 -17.62 1.24
N GLY A 43 4.12 -17.63 2.31
CA GLY A 43 4.63 -17.68 3.69
C GLY A 43 5.30 -16.40 4.16
N ALA A 44 5.19 -15.30 3.40
CA ALA A 44 5.78 -14.01 3.75
C ALA A 44 5.00 -13.26 4.85
N GLY A 45 3.82 -13.76 5.24
CA GLY A 45 2.89 -13.09 6.15
C GLY A 45 2.28 -11.83 5.51
N ALA A 46 1.05 -11.48 5.86
CA ALA A 46 0.57 -10.14 5.54
C ALA A 46 1.49 -9.15 6.25
N PRO A 47 2.12 -8.18 5.57
CA PRO A 47 3.09 -7.33 6.24
C PRO A 47 2.35 -6.54 7.32
N VAL A 48 2.79 -6.74 8.57
CA VAL A 48 2.31 -6.04 9.76
C VAL A 48 3.42 -5.10 10.21
N GLY A 49 3.15 -3.80 10.25
CA GLY A 49 4.11 -2.80 10.72
C GLY A 49 5.13 -2.35 9.66
N ALA A 50 6.42 -2.38 10.02
CA ALA A 50 7.50 -1.65 9.33
C ALA A 50 7.73 -2.08 7.87
N GLU A 51 7.68 -3.39 7.62
CA GLU A 51 7.93 -3.96 6.30
C GLU A 51 6.84 -3.52 5.32
N SER A 52 5.59 -3.45 5.78
CA SER A 52 4.45 -2.91 5.03
C SER A 52 4.63 -1.43 4.70
N ILE A 53 5.21 -0.63 5.60
CA ILE A 53 5.49 0.80 5.31
C ILE A 53 6.49 0.92 4.16
N VAL A 54 7.54 0.09 4.13
CA VAL A 54 8.52 0.06 3.03
C VAL A 54 7.87 -0.39 1.74
N ILE A 55 7.09 -1.47 1.77
CA ILE A 55 6.42 -2.01 0.58
C ILE A 55 5.48 -0.96 -0.03
N PHE A 56 4.62 -0.34 0.79
CA PHE A 56 3.69 0.67 0.29
C PHE A 56 4.40 1.97 -0.14
N HIS A 57 5.47 2.37 0.56
CA HIS A 57 6.30 3.49 0.15
C HIS A 57 6.97 3.26 -1.20
N ARG A 58 7.50 2.04 -1.43
CA ARG A 58 8.09 1.63 -2.70
C ARG A 58 7.06 1.48 -3.82
N ALA A 59 5.82 1.13 -3.48
CA ALA A 59 4.68 1.16 -4.40
C ALA A 59 4.20 2.58 -4.76
N GLY A 60 4.91 3.63 -4.30
CA GLY A 60 4.60 5.02 -4.61
C GLY A 60 3.48 5.62 -3.76
N MET A 61 2.93 4.88 -2.78
CA MET A 61 1.89 5.42 -1.90
C MET A 61 2.41 6.57 -1.04
N LYS A 62 1.52 7.52 -0.74
CA LYS A 62 1.79 8.65 0.14
C LYS A 62 1.68 8.22 1.59
N VAL A 63 2.33 8.97 2.47
CA VAL A 63 2.24 8.77 3.92
C VAL A 63 0.78 8.65 4.40
N SER A 64 -0.13 9.49 3.90
CA SER A 64 -1.55 9.45 4.28
C SER A 64 -2.29 8.19 3.80
N GLU A 65 -1.91 7.68 2.64
CA GLU A 65 -2.49 6.45 2.09
C GLU A 65 -1.97 5.23 2.88
N ILE A 66 -0.68 5.21 3.18
CA ILE A 66 -0.03 4.19 4.01
C ILE A 66 -0.65 4.19 5.41
N ALA A 67 -0.76 5.37 6.03
CA ALA A 67 -1.34 5.57 7.36
C ALA A 67 -2.77 5.03 7.43
N ARG A 68 -3.62 5.40 6.47
CA ARG A 68 -5.01 4.92 6.40
C ARG A 68 -5.09 3.39 6.24
N ARG A 69 -4.18 2.81 5.47
CA ARG A 69 -4.20 1.38 5.12
C ARG A 69 -3.64 0.49 6.23
N LEU A 70 -2.78 1.04 7.07
CA LEU A 70 -2.18 0.37 8.21
C LEU A 70 -2.81 0.74 9.55
N ASP A 71 -3.85 1.58 9.55
CA ASP A 71 -4.47 2.15 10.75
C ASP A 71 -3.42 2.79 11.69
N MET A 72 -2.51 3.57 11.10
CA MET A 72 -1.43 4.27 11.80
C MET A 72 -1.58 5.77 11.66
N THR A 73 -0.97 6.53 12.56
CA THR A 73 -0.89 7.98 12.39
C THR A 73 0.13 8.34 11.29
N ASN A 74 -0.10 9.44 10.58
CA ASN A 74 0.86 9.99 9.63
C ASN A 74 2.25 10.21 10.25
N LEU A 75 2.27 10.56 11.54
CA LEU A 75 3.51 10.77 12.29
C LEU A 75 4.26 9.44 12.49
N ALA A 76 3.56 8.38 12.89
CA ALA A 76 4.16 7.05 13.06
C ALA A 76 4.73 6.51 11.73
N VAL A 77 4.04 6.75 10.61
CA VAL A 77 4.54 6.38 9.28
C VAL A 77 5.79 7.20 8.90
N LYS A 78 5.77 8.53 9.10
CA LYS A 78 6.95 9.39 8.84
C LYS A 78 8.14 9.00 9.69
N ASP A 79 7.93 8.76 10.97
CA ASP A 79 8.98 8.38 11.91
C ASP A 79 9.58 7.02 11.54
N ARG A 80 8.75 6.06 11.12
CA ARG A 80 9.24 4.77 10.60
C ARG A 80 10.03 4.95 9.31
N LEU A 81 9.55 5.74 8.36
CA LEU A 81 10.28 6.04 7.12
C LEU A 81 11.64 6.69 7.42
N HIS A 82 11.69 7.65 8.34
CA HIS A 82 12.91 8.31 8.76
C HIS A 82 13.91 7.34 9.40
N ARG A 83 13.44 6.48 10.31
CA ARG A 83 14.28 5.41 10.92
C ARG A 83 14.82 4.41 9.89
N LEU A 84 14.13 4.25 8.76
CA LEU A 84 14.52 3.39 7.65
C LEU A 84 15.32 4.13 6.56
N GLY A 85 15.65 5.41 6.77
CA GLY A 85 16.38 6.23 5.79
C GLY A 85 15.57 6.60 4.53
N LEU A 86 14.26 6.39 4.55
CA LEU A 86 13.37 6.65 3.42
C LEU A 86 12.74 8.06 3.53
N LYS A 87 12.79 8.81 2.43
CA LYS A 87 12.11 10.11 2.34
C LYS A 87 10.63 9.91 2.01
N PRO A 88 9.70 10.55 2.71
CA PRO A 88 8.28 10.51 2.36
C PRO A 88 8.02 10.89 0.91
N ASN A 89 7.16 10.13 0.22
CA ASN A 89 6.67 10.50 -1.10
C ASN A 89 5.82 11.77 -0.97
N SER A 90 6.43 12.93 -1.21
CA SER A 90 5.77 14.23 -1.14
C SER A 90 5.00 14.48 -2.43
N ASN A 91 3.68 14.57 -2.34
CA ASN A 91 2.90 15.26 -3.36
C ASN A 91 2.84 16.73 -2.96
N THR A 92 3.61 17.58 -3.62
CA THR A 92 3.52 19.04 -3.50
C THR A 92 2.15 19.51 -3.99
N LYS A 93 1.13 19.38 -3.15
CA LYS A 93 0.10 20.43 -3.06
C LYS A 93 0.50 21.31 -1.89
N ARG A 94 1.51 22.15 -2.11
CA ARG A 94 1.66 23.39 -1.36
C ARG A 94 0.34 24.11 -1.59
N LYS A 95 -0.58 24.05 -0.61
CA LYS A 95 -1.69 24.97 -0.54
C LYS A 95 -1.06 26.35 -0.40
N GLU A 96 -0.95 27.03 -1.53
CA GLU A 96 -0.86 28.47 -1.59
C GLU A 96 -2.17 28.98 -0.98
N THR A 97 -2.14 29.19 0.33
CA THR A 97 -3.22 29.86 1.07
C THR A 97 -2.67 30.30 2.41
N ARG A 98 -2.06 31.49 2.39
CA ARG A 98 -2.04 32.51 3.46
C ARG A 98 -1.69 33.80 2.71
N LYS A 99 -2.73 34.50 2.28
CA LYS A 99 -3.27 35.74 2.89
C LYS A 99 -2.29 36.89 2.75
#